data_AF-A0A2H9TGM1-F1
#
_entry.id   AF-A0A2H9TGM1-F1
#
_cell.length_a   1.000
_cell.length_b   1.000
_cell.length_c   1.000
_cell.angle_alpha   90.00
_cell.angle_beta   90.00
_cell.angle_gamma   90.00
#
_symmetry.space_group_name_H-M   'P 1'
#
loop_
_entity.id
_entity.type
_entity.pdbx_description
1 polymer ?
#
loop_
_entity_poly.entity_id
_entity_poly.type
_entity_poly.pdbx_seq_one_letter_code
_entity_poly.pdbx_strand_id
1 'polypeptide(L)'
;MSRLDEQLIRVAAFLRKSPTVKTNECIMAEKRVDIFKGTLSFILTVGTSATKALLSPEYAAQRQLPSIGTQEEATAILQELLNAGLILRAKSVNNTRFFQPDLSRTWSDDALYAWIYEGSQFTTLMGAAILLIVVLGAMLFPLWPHAIRSKASWVLNVVMYLAIGCIAFLLGISVVRMIFYVITYFAAKPGIWIFPNLWEDVGVIESFIPLWDWDKPAAVTASSAKTTPTTEERKND
;
A
#
# COMPACT_ATOMS: atom_id res chain seq x y z
N MET A 1 28.01 -9.40 -19.32
CA MET A 1 27.56 -9.36 -17.93
C MET A 1 28.22 -10.53 -17.23
N SER A 2 29.14 -10.26 -16.31
CA SER A 2 29.83 -11.32 -15.59
C SER A 2 28.82 -12.04 -14.67
N ARG A 3 29.08 -13.31 -14.33
CA ARG A 3 28.23 -14.06 -13.38
C ARG A 3 28.08 -13.34 -12.03
N LEU A 4 29.09 -12.54 -11.66
CA LEU A 4 29.11 -11.72 -10.45
C LEU A 4 28.10 -10.56 -10.53
N ASP A 5 28.00 -9.90 -11.69
CA ASP A 5 27.02 -8.81 -11.90
C ASP A 5 25.57 -9.32 -11.76
N GLU A 6 25.28 -10.52 -12.26
CA GLU A 6 23.96 -11.15 -12.15
C GLU A 6 23.61 -11.49 -10.69
N GLN A 7 24.59 -11.96 -9.91
CA GLN A 7 24.40 -12.22 -8.48
C GLN A 7 24.14 -10.93 -7.71
N LEU A 8 24.88 -9.85 -7.99
CA LEU A 8 24.68 -8.54 -7.37
C LEU A 8 23.28 -7.97 -7.64
N ILE A 9 22.78 -8.09 -8.86
CA ILE A 9 21.40 -7.68 -9.19
C ILE A 9 20.36 -8.49 -8.42
N ARG A 10 20.59 -9.80 -8.25
CA ARG A 10 19.68 -10.65 -7.45
C ARG A 10 19.72 -10.29 -5.97
N VAL A 11 20.89 -9.99 -5.42
CA VAL A 11 21.05 -9.49 -4.05
C VAL A 11 20.29 -8.17 -3.89
N ALA A 12 20.46 -7.22 -4.81
CA ALA A 12 19.72 -5.96 -4.81
C ALA A 12 18.20 -6.16 -4.92
N ALA A 13 17.76 -7.09 -5.78
CA ALA A 13 16.35 -7.42 -5.94
C ALA A 13 15.75 -8.04 -4.66
N PHE A 14 16.51 -8.90 -3.96
CA PHE A 14 16.09 -9.44 -2.68
C PHE A 14 15.97 -8.34 -1.63
N LEU A 15 17.00 -7.51 -1.47
CA LEU A 15 17.00 -6.43 -0.47
C LEU A 15 15.83 -5.46 -0.68
N ARG A 16 15.50 -5.12 -1.93
CA ARG A 16 14.37 -4.24 -2.27
C ARG A 16 13.01 -4.87 -1.94
N LYS A 17 12.88 -6.20 -2.07
CA LYS A 17 11.64 -6.92 -1.75
C LYS A 17 11.51 -7.25 -0.26
N SER A 18 12.63 -7.32 0.46
CA SER A 18 12.66 -7.74 1.85
C SER A 18 11.91 -6.73 2.75
N PRO A 19 10.98 -7.19 3.61
CA PRO A 19 10.25 -6.31 4.51
C PRO A 19 11.14 -5.73 5.62
N THR A 20 12.31 -6.33 5.83
CA THR A 20 13.32 -5.90 6.80
C THR A 20 13.88 -4.53 6.45
N VAL A 21 14.11 -4.24 5.17
CA VAL A 21 14.64 -2.96 4.69
C VAL A 21 13.48 -1.99 4.47
N LYS A 22 13.17 -1.21 5.51
CA LYS A 22 12.20 -0.13 5.39
C LYS A 22 12.74 0.96 4.47
N THR A 23 11.96 1.26 3.46
CA THR A 23 12.28 2.24 2.43
C THR A 23 11.38 3.46 2.60
N ASN A 24 11.95 4.66 2.49
CA ASN A 24 11.21 5.93 2.50
C ASN A 24 11.40 6.65 1.16
N GLU A 25 10.40 7.41 0.73
CA GLU A 25 10.52 8.21 -0.49
C GLU A 25 11.29 9.51 -0.22
N CYS A 26 12.18 9.86 -1.15
CA CYS A 26 12.87 11.14 -1.17
C CYS A 26 12.92 11.72 -2.59
N ILE A 27 13.35 12.98 -2.73
CA ILE A 27 13.55 13.60 -4.04
C ILE A 27 15.05 13.81 -4.24
N MET A 28 15.59 13.24 -5.31
CA MET A 28 16.97 13.42 -5.76
C MET A 28 16.96 13.79 -7.23
N ALA A 29 17.68 14.85 -7.61
CA ALA A 29 17.76 15.32 -8.99
C ALA A 29 16.37 15.39 -9.68
N GLU A 30 15.39 15.96 -8.98
CA GLU A 30 13.98 16.12 -9.42
C GLU A 30 13.18 14.82 -9.58
N LYS A 31 13.77 13.64 -9.35
CA LYS A 31 13.09 12.35 -9.37
C LYS A 31 12.80 11.86 -7.95
N ARG A 32 11.65 11.21 -7.76
CA ARG A 32 11.34 10.47 -6.52
C ARG A 32 12.13 9.18 -6.50
N VAL A 33 12.93 9.01 -5.46
CA VAL A 33 13.81 7.86 -5.26
C VAL A 33 13.64 7.34 -3.84
N ASP A 34 13.67 6.02 -3.74
CA ASP A 34 13.56 5.26 -2.52
C ASP A 34 14.89 5.25 -1.73
N ILE A 35 14.88 5.67 -0.47
CA ILE A 35 16.03 5.66 0.44
C ILE A 35 15.89 4.66 1.58
N PHE A 36 17.00 4.08 1.98
CA PHE A 36 17.15 3.22 3.14
C PHE A 36 18.39 3.62 3.96
N LYS A 37 18.43 3.23 5.25
CA LYS A 37 19.55 3.49 6.16
C LYS A 37 20.57 2.34 6.13
N GLY A 38 21.86 2.66 6.25
CA GLY A 38 22.98 1.72 6.24
C GLY A 38 23.17 0.89 7.51
N THR A 39 22.85 1.41 8.71
CA THR A 39 22.65 0.80 10.05
C THR A 39 22.40 1.92 11.10
N LEU A 40 21.77 1.52 12.21
CA LEU A 40 21.42 2.20 13.48
C LEU A 40 21.87 3.66 13.71
N SER A 41 20.98 4.63 13.49
CA SER A 41 21.01 5.88 14.25
C SER A 41 19.88 5.86 15.28
N PHE A 42 20.26 6.05 16.55
CA PHE A 42 19.46 5.92 17.78
C PHE A 42 18.23 6.85 17.85
N ILE A 43 18.00 7.71 16.86
CA ILE A 43 16.88 8.64 16.86
C ILE A 43 15.92 8.30 15.71
N LEU A 44 14.71 7.87 16.14
CA LEU A 44 13.46 7.67 15.39
C LEU A 44 13.39 6.37 14.55
N THR A 45 13.05 5.29 15.25
CA THR A 45 12.10 4.21 14.91
C THR A 45 11.87 3.87 13.42
N VAL A 46 12.89 3.39 12.68
CA VAL A 46 12.65 2.75 11.38
C VAL A 46 13.73 1.69 11.06
N GLY A 47 13.34 0.41 11.09
CA GLY A 47 13.82 -0.66 10.19
C GLY A 47 15.29 -1.09 10.29
N THR A 48 15.50 -2.31 10.79
CA THR A 48 16.77 -3.03 10.80
C THR A 48 17.46 -3.10 9.42
N SER A 49 18.76 -2.89 9.43
CA SER A 49 19.56 -2.53 8.26
C SER A 49 19.81 -3.62 7.23
N ALA A 50 20.22 -3.22 6.02
CA ALA A 50 20.58 -4.10 4.90
C ALA A 50 21.51 -5.26 5.31
N THR A 51 22.44 -5.03 6.24
CA THR A 51 23.32 -6.07 6.82
C THR A 51 22.54 -7.17 7.56
N LYS A 52 21.49 -6.82 8.31
CA LYS A 52 20.59 -7.78 8.98
C LYS A 52 19.68 -8.51 8.00
N ALA A 53 19.28 -7.85 6.90
CA ALA A 53 18.51 -8.48 5.84
C ALA A 53 19.35 -9.56 5.11
N LEU A 54 20.64 -9.31 4.88
CA LEU A 54 21.57 -10.28 4.30
C LEU A 54 21.86 -11.47 5.23
N LEU A 55 21.85 -11.26 6.55
CA LEU A 55 22.03 -12.33 7.55
C LEU A 55 20.71 -13.06 7.88
N SER A 56 19.60 -12.70 7.23
CA SER A 56 18.29 -13.30 7.53
C SER A 56 18.17 -14.72 6.96
N PRO A 57 17.35 -15.60 7.59
CA PRO A 57 17.12 -16.95 7.07
C PRO A 57 16.46 -16.95 5.68
N GLU A 58 15.77 -15.87 5.29
CA GLU A 58 15.19 -15.69 3.97
C GLU A 58 16.25 -15.57 2.87
N TYR A 59 17.38 -14.93 3.18
CA TYR A 59 18.51 -14.81 2.26
C TYR A 59 19.16 -16.17 2.01
N ALA A 60 19.38 -16.95 3.08
CA ALA A 60 19.96 -18.29 3.01
C ALA A 60 19.08 -19.30 2.22
N ALA A 61 17.78 -19.06 2.14
CA ALA A 61 16.85 -19.90 1.37
C ALA A 61 17.00 -19.75 -0.16
N GLN A 62 17.68 -18.69 -0.65
CA GLN A 62 17.77 -18.43 -2.08
C GLN A 62 18.99 -19.11 -2.73
N ARG A 63 18.71 -20.00 -3.68
CA ARG A 63 19.71 -20.90 -4.30
C ARG A 63 20.79 -20.24 -5.17
N GLN A 64 20.69 -18.95 -5.48
CA GLN A 64 21.52 -18.27 -6.49
C GLN A 64 22.34 -17.11 -5.93
N LEU A 65 22.25 -16.84 -4.62
CA LEU A 65 22.96 -15.75 -3.96
C LEU A 65 24.21 -16.29 -3.26
N PRO A 66 25.27 -15.46 -3.10
CA PRO A 66 26.45 -15.86 -2.35
C PRO A 66 26.06 -16.17 -0.90
N SER A 67 26.54 -17.29 -0.35
CA SER A 67 26.30 -17.65 1.05
C SER A 67 27.11 -16.73 1.94
N ILE A 68 26.44 -16.05 2.88
CA ILE A 68 27.05 -15.09 3.80
C ILE A 68 26.97 -15.68 5.20
N GLY A 69 28.11 -15.88 5.86
CA GLY A 69 28.18 -16.34 7.24
C GLY A 69 28.52 -15.23 8.24
N THR A 70 29.23 -14.19 7.78
CA THR A 70 29.83 -13.18 8.64
C THR A 70 29.35 -11.76 8.28
N GLN A 71 29.28 -10.87 9.28
CA GLN A 71 28.91 -9.47 9.08
C GLN A 71 29.87 -8.72 8.14
N GLU A 72 31.16 -9.10 8.13
CA GLU A 72 32.20 -8.53 7.27
C GLU A 72 32.00 -8.88 5.79
N GLU A 73 31.53 -10.09 5.49
CA GLU A 73 31.18 -10.50 4.13
C GLU A 73 29.95 -9.72 3.63
N ALA A 74 28.99 -9.46 4.53
CA ALA A 74 27.82 -8.66 4.21
C ALA A 74 28.20 -7.21 3.86
N THR A 75 29.13 -6.59 4.60
CA THR A 75 29.61 -5.23 4.30
C THR A 75 30.41 -5.17 3.01
N ALA A 76 31.21 -6.20 2.71
CA ALA A 76 31.92 -6.30 1.43
C ALA A 76 30.95 -6.35 0.24
N ILE A 77 29.89 -7.16 0.32
CA ILE A 77 28.87 -7.24 -0.75
C ILE A 77 28.11 -5.92 -0.89
N LEU A 78 27.81 -5.21 0.21
CA LEU A 78 27.18 -3.89 0.14
C LEU A 78 28.09 -2.84 -0.50
N GLN A 79 29.40 -2.92 -0.24
CA GLN A 79 30.39 -2.08 -0.92
C GLN A 79 30.48 -2.41 -2.41
N GLU A 80 30.38 -3.68 -2.80
CA GLU A 80 30.29 -4.09 -4.21
C GLU A 80 29.02 -3.58 -4.88
N LEU A 81 27.86 -3.63 -4.21
CA LEU A 81 26.61 -3.05 -4.72
C LEU A 81 26.71 -1.54 -4.95
N LEU A 82 27.40 -0.83 -4.05
CA LEU A 82 27.68 0.60 -4.17
C LEU A 82 28.64 0.89 -5.33
N ASN A 83 29.69 0.08 -5.49
CA ASN A 83 30.63 0.20 -6.61
C ASN A 83 29.97 -0.12 -7.96
N ALA A 84 29.04 -1.08 -8.00
CA ALA A 84 28.24 -1.42 -9.16
C ALA A 84 27.19 -0.35 -9.51
N GLY A 85 26.95 0.64 -8.64
CA GLY A 85 26.01 1.74 -8.86
C GLY A 85 24.53 1.34 -8.72
N LEU A 86 24.23 0.19 -8.11
CA LEU A 86 22.85 -0.24 -7.82
C LEU A 86 22.24 0.56 -6.67
N ILE A 87 23.10 1.05 -5.77
CA ILE A 87 22.79 1.96 -4.67
C ILE A 87 23.74 3.16 -4.74
N LEU A 88 23.29 4.32 -4.30
CA LEU A 88 24.10 5.54 -4.19
C LEU A 88 23.96 6.14 -2.80
N ARG A 89 25.04 6.72 -2.28
CA ARG A 89 24.97 7.43 -1.00
C ARG A 89 24.23 8.75 -1.20
N ALA A 90 23.32 9.05 -0.28
CA ALA A 90 22.49 10.25 -0.29
C ALA A 90 22.77 11.06 0.98
N LYS A 91 22.89 12.39 0.85
CA LYS A 91 22.97 13.31 1.98
C LYS A 91 21.75 14.22 1.98
N SER A 92 21.09 14.32 3.14
CA SER A 92 19.97 15.24 3.30
C SER A 92 20.49 16.67 3.25
N VAL A 93 19.84 17.51 2.45
CA VAL A 93 20.08 18.94 2.43
C VAL A 93 19.25 19.58 3.53
N ASN A 94 19.89 20.19 4.53
CA ASN A 94 19.24 20.94 5.61
C ASN A 94 18.09 20.19 6.33
N ASN A 95 18.22 18.87 6.50
CA ASN A 95 17.20 18.02 7.11
C ASN A 95 15.83 18.06 6.37
N THR A 96 15.85 18.32 5.07
CA THR A 96 14.67 18.28 4.21
C THR A 96 14.57 16.94 3.47
N ARG A 97 13.44 16.72 2.77
CA ARG A 97 13.22 15.55 1.90
C ARG A 97 14.00 15.61 0.57
N PHE A 98 14.80 16.65 0.36
CA PHE A 98 15.69 16.79 -0.77
C PHE A 98 17.05 16.24 -0.42
N PHE A 99 17.53 15.33 -1.27
CA PHE A 99 18.81 14.67 -1.07
C PHE A 99 19.74 14.96 -2.25
N GLN A 100 21.02 15.16 -1.93
CA GLN A 100 22.08 15.28 -2.91
C GLN A 100 22.86 13.96 -2.99
N PRO A 101 23.25 13.53 -4.20
CA PRO A 101 24.11 12.37 -4.37
C PRO A 101 25.50 12.68 -3.80
N ASP A 102 26.00 11.81 -2.93
CA ASP A 102 27.37 11.87 -2.45
C ASP A 102 28.25 10.97 -3.33
N LEU A 103 29.40 11.49 -3.74
CA LEU A 103 30.37 10.78 -4.58
C LEU A 103 31.22 9.79 -3.78
N SER A 104 31.16 9.82 -2.45
CA SER A 104 31.86 8.85 -1.61
C SER A 104 31.31 7.42 -1.83
N ARG A 105 32.15 6.53 -2.39
CA ARG A 105 31.83 5.12 -2.66
C ARG A 105 32.27 4.16 -1.55
N THR A 106 32.38 4.67 -0.34
CA THR A 106 32.73 3.87 0.84
C THR A 106 31.47 3.53 1.60
N TRP A 107 31.27 2.25 1.88
CA TRP A 107 30.19 1.82 2.76
C TRP A 107 30.41 2.39 4.18
N SER A 108 29.36 2.93 4.75
CA SER A 108 29.26 3.48 6.09
C SER A 108 27.87 3.15 6.64
N ASP A 109 27.86 2.63 7.85
CA ASP A 109 26.65 2.21 8.55
C ASP A 109 25.72 3.40 8.82
N ASP A 110 26.23 4.56 9.27
CA ASP A 110 25.34 5.70 9.60
C ASP A 110 24.81 6.48 8.38
N ALA A 111 25.22 6.10 7.17
CA ALA A 111 24.84 6.81 5.96
C ALA A 111 23.45 6.42 5.42
N LEU A 112 22.86 7.33 4.65
CA LEU A 112 21.65 7.09 3.87
C LEU A 112 22.04 6.65 2.46
N TYR A 113 21.34 5.65 1.95
CA TYR A 113 21.53 5.13 0.60
C TYR A 113 20.21 5.20 -0.16
N ALA A 114 20.30 5.61 -1.41
CA ALA A 114 19.20 5.64 -2.35
C ALA A 114 19.32 4.48 -3.32
N TRP A 115 18.18 3.85 -3.61
CA TRP A 115 18.07 2.81 -4.62
C TRP A 115 18.07 3.41 -6.02
N ILE A 116 19.03 3.01 -6.85
CA ILE A 116 19.00 3.30 -8.29
C ILE A 116 18.38 2.12 -9.03
N TYR A 117 18.50 0.92 -8.48
CA TYR A 117 17.86 -0.27 -9.01
C TYR A 117 16.33 -0.24 -8.79
N GLU A 118 15.58 -0.17 -9.89
CA GLU A 118 14.10 -0.09 -9.88
C GLU A 118 13.40 -1.45 -9.80
N GLY A 119 14.14 -2.57 -9.87
CA GLY A 119 13.55 -3.90 -9.90
C GLY A 119 13.04 -4.31 -11.28
N SER A 120 12.34 -5.46 -11.32
CA SER A 120 11.73 -5.95 -12.56
C SER A 120 10.46 -5.17 -12.88
N GLN A 121 10.46 -4.43 -13.99
CA GLN A 121 9.29 -3.73 -14.51
C GLN A 121 8.35 -4.65 -15.31
N PHE A 122 8.60 -5.97 -15.33
CA PHE A 122 7.86 -6.91 -16.16
C PHE A 122 6.36 -6.95 -15.82
N THR A 123 5.99 -6.85 -14.54
CA THR A 123 4.58 -6.83 -14.11
C THR A 123 3.87 -5.59 -14.60
N THR A 124 4.51 -4.42 -14.49
CA THR A 124 3.98 -3.15 -15.00
C THR A 124 3.82 -3.19 -16.51
N LEU A 125 4.82 -3.70 -17.23
CA LEU A 125 4.79 -3.83 -18.68
C LEU A 125 3.69 -4.80 -19.13
N MET A 126 3.59 -5.96 -18.48
CA MET A 126 2.55 -6.95 -18.77
C MET A 126 1.16 -6.42 -18.45
N GLY A 127 1.00 -5.69 -17.34
CA GLY A 127 -0.24 -5.00 -17.00
C GLY A 127 -0.63 -3.96 -18.05
N ALA A 128 0.32 -3.16 -18.52
CA ALA A 128 0.10 -2.19 -19.60
C ALA A 128 -0.28 -2.88 -20.92
N ALA A 129 0.38 -3.98 -21.27
CA ALA A 129 0.06 -4.76 -22.47
C ALA A 129 -1.34 -5.40 -22.40
N ILE A 130 -1.72 -5.97 -21.26
CA ILE A 130 -3.06 -6.52 -21.05
C ILE A 130 -4.12 -5.42 -21.16
N LEU A 131 -3.91 -4.28 -20.49
CA LEU A 131 -4.81 -3.14 -20.55
C LEU A 131 -4.99 -2.66 -22.00
N LEU A 132 -3.90 -2.57 -22.76
CA LEU A 132 -3.93 -2.21 -24.18
C LEU A 132 -4.79 -3.19 -24.99
N ILE A 133 -4.60 -4.51 -24.81
CA ILE A 133 -5.39 -5.53 -25.51
C ILE A 133 -6.87 -5.44 -25.14
N VAL A 134 -7.20 -5.19 -23.87
CA VAL A 134 -8.59 -5.03 -23.41
C VAL A 134 -9.25 -3.82 -24.06
N VAL A 135 -8.59 -2.66 -24.01
CA VAL A 135 -9.13 -1.42 -24.61
C VAL A 135 -9.25 -1.55 -26.13
N LEU A 136 -8.24 -2.09 -26.79
CA LEU A 136 -8.26 -2.31 -28.24
C LEU A 136 -9.35 -3.32 -28.65
N GLY A 137 -9.50 -4.41 -27.89
CA GLY A 137 -10.59 -5.37 -28.07
C GLY A 137 -11.96 -4.73 -27.93
N ALA A 138 -12.14 -3.87 -26.91
CA ALA A 138 -13.38 -3.15 -26.68
C ALA A 138 -13.70 -2.12 -27.80
N MET A 139 -12.71 -1.35 -28.26
CA MET A 139 -12.90 -0.39 -29.36
C MET A 139 -13.21 -1.07 -30.69
N LEU A 140 -12.65 -2.26 -30.91
CA LEU A 140 -12.92 -3.07 -32.10
C LEU A 140 -14.21 -3.88 -32.00
N PHE A 141 -14.98 -3.80 -30.90
CA PHE A 141 -16.26 -4.51 -30.75
C PHE A 141 -17.20 -4.45 -31.97
N PRO A 142 -17.32 -3.33 -32.70
CA PRO A 142 -18.13 -3.27 -33.93
C PRO A 142 -17.65 -4.21 -35.06
N LEU A 143 -16.35 -4.53 -35.09
CA LEU A 143 -15.70 -5.36 -36.11
C LEU A 143 -15.63 -6.85 -35.73
N TRP A 144 -16.13 -7.24 -34.55
CA TRP A 144 -16.03 -8.63 -34.10
C TRP A 144 -16.89 -9.57 -34.95
N PRO A 145 -16.45 -10.82 -35.19
CA PRO A 145 -17.25 -11.84 -35.85
C PRO A 145 -18.62 -11.99 -35.16
N HIS A 146 -19.68 -12.12 -35.96
CA HIS A 146 -21.06 -12.08 -35.47
C HIS A 146 -21.34 -13.07 -34.32
N ALA A 147 -20.75 -14.27 -34.38
CA ALA A 147 -20.91 -15.31 -33.35
C ALA A 147 -20.35 -14.90 -31.97
N ILE A 148 -19.23 -14.17 -31.93
CA ILE A 148 -18.61 -13.72 -30.68
C ILE A 148 -19.30 -12.44 -30.20
N ARG A 149 -19.59 -11.51 -31.12
CA ARG A 149 -20.25 -10.24 -30.83
C ARG A 149 -21.59 -10.45 -30.12
N SER A 150 -22.44 -11.34 -30.61
CA SER A 150 -23.75 -11.61 -30.01
C SER A 150 -23.64 -12.14 -28.58
N LYS A 151 -22.68 -13.05 -28.32
CA LYS A 151 -22.43 -13.58 -26.98
C LYS A 151 -21.88 -12.52 -26.04
N ALA A 152 -20.90 -11.75 -26.49
CA ALA A 152 -20.29 -10.66 -25.73
C ALA A 152 -21.32 -9.57 -25.40
N SER A 153 -22.18 -9.18 -26.34
CA SER A 153 -23.27 -8.23 -26.06
C SER A 153 -24.25 -8.77 -25.04
N TRP A 154 -24.60 -10.06 -25.11
CA TRP A 154 -25.52 -10.64 -24.14
C TRP A 154 -24.94 -10.58 -22.72
N VAL A 155 -23.68 -10.97 -22.55
CA VAL A 155 -23.00 -10.89 -21.25
C VAL A 155 -22.93 -9.45 -20.74
N LEU A 156 -22.55 -8.49 -21.58
CA LEU A 156 -22.46 -7.09 -21.18
C LEU A 156 -23.82 -6.53 -20.73
N ASN A 157 -24.89 -6.86 -21.46
CA ASN A 157 -26.24 -6.45 -21.10
C ASN A 157 -26.70 -7.10 -19.79
N VAL A 158 -26.46 -8.39 -19.58
CA VAL A 158 -26.80 -9.08 -18.33
C VAL A 158 -26.08 -8.45 -17.14
N VAL A 159 -24.77 -8.18 -17.27
CA VAL A 159 -23.98 -7.51 -16.22
C VAL A 159 -24.53 -6.11 -15.93
N MET A 160 -24.86 -5.35 -16.97
CA MET A 160 -25.42 -4.00 -16.82
C MET A 160 -26.80 -4.02 -16.15
N TYR A 161 -27.70 -4.91 -16.57
CA TYR A 161 -29.01 -5.05 -15.93
C TYR A 161 -28.91 -5.53 -14.49
N LEU A 162 -27.96 -6.42 -14.18
CA LEU A 162 -27.70 -6.84 -12.80
C LEU A 162 -27.21 -5.67 -11.94
N ALA A 163 -26.27 -4.87 -12.45
CA ALA A 163 -25.76 -3.70 -11.73
C ALA A 163 -26.86 -2.65 -11.50
N ILE A 164 -27.65 -2.33 -12.54
CA ILE A 164 -28.80 -1.42 -12.42
C ILE A 164 -29.85 -2.00 -11.47
N GLY A 165 -30.10 -3.30 -11.52
CA GLY A 165 -31.02 -4.00 -10.61
C GLY A 165 -30.59 -3.90 -9.16
N CYS A 166 -29.30 -4.13 -8.86
CA CYS A 166 -28.75 -3.95 -7.51
C CYS A 166 -28.89 -2.50 -7.02
N ILE A 167 -28.58 -1.52 -7.88
CA ILE A 167 -28.72 -0.09 -7.53
C ILE A 167 -30.19 0.26 -7.30
N ALA A 168 -31.09 -0.14 -8.21
CA ALA A 168 -32.52 0.10 -8.09
C ALA A 168 -33.11 -0.56 -6.85
N PHE A 169 -32.63 -1.75 -6.48
CA PHE A 169 -33.03 -2.44 -5.25
C PHE A 169 -32.62 -1.66 -4.00
N LEU A 170 -31.36 -1.20 -3.92
CA LEU A 170 -30.88 -0.40 -2.78
C LEU A 170 -31.63 0.95 -2.68
N LEU A 171 -31.88 1.60 -3.81
CA LEU A 171 -32.67 2.84 -3.85
C LEU A 171 -34.13 2.59 -3.48
N GLY A 172 -34.73 1.48 -3.94
CA GLY A 172 -36.09 1.08 -3.59
C GLY A 172 -36.27 0.88 -2.09
N ILE A 173 -35.34 0.14 -1.45
CA ILE A 173 -35.33 -0.02 0.01
C ILE A 173 -35.15 1.32 0.70
N SER A 174 -34.31 2.22 0.16
CA SER A 174 -34.12 3.55 0.72
C SER A 174 -35.39 4.40 0.71
N VAL A 175 -36.18 4.33 -0.36
CA VAL A 175 -37.50 4.99 -0.45
C VAL A 175 -38.48 4.36 0.55
N VAL A 176 -38.54 3.03 0.62
CA VAL A 176 -39.40 2.33 1.59
C VAL A 176 -39.04 2.72 3.02
N ARG A 177 -37.74 2.73 3.36
CA ARG A 177 -37.21 3.20 4.65
C ARG A 177 -37.72 4.61 4.98
N MET A 178 -37.67 5.54 4.02
CA MET A 178 -38.13 6.92 4.23
C MET A 178 -39.64 6.99 4.50
N ILE A 179 -40.45 6.25 3.74
CA ILE A 179 -41.90 6.21 3.91
C ILE A 179 -42.26 5.68 5.30
N PHE A 180 -41.64 4.57 5.73
CA PHE A 180 -41.85 3.99 7.06
C PHE A 180 -41.44 4.94 8.18
N TYR A 181 -40.31 5.63 8.04
CA TYR A 181 -39.89 6.63 9.03
C TYR A 181 -40.90 7.77 9.15
N VAL A 182 -41.38 8.31 8.02
CA VAL A 182 -42.38 9.40 8.01
C VAL A 182 -43.67 8.95 8.70
N ILE A 183 -44.19 7.76 8.37
CA ILE A 183 -45.42 7.23 9.00
C ILE A 183 -45.23 7.04 10.51
N THR A 184 -44.13 6.39 10.91
CA THR A 184 -43.87 6.10 12.34
C THR A 184 -43.60 7.37 13.13
N TYR A 185 -42.91 8.36 12.57
CA TYR A 185 -42.67 9.65 13.21
C TYR A 185 -43.97 10.36 13.65
N PHE A 186 -45.02 10.28 12.84
CA PHE A 186 -46.33 10.85 13.16
C PHE A 186 -47.17 9.97 14.10
N ALA A 187 -47.02 8.64 14.04
CA ALA A 187 -47.80 7.70 14.85
C ALA A 187 -47.21 7.41 16.24
N ALA A 188 -45.88 7.31 16.35
CA ALA A 188 -45.15 6.97 17.55
C ALA A 188 -43.77 7.66 17.55
N LYS A 189 -43.54 8.60 18.47
CA LYS A 189 -42.22 9.24 18.67
C LYS A 189 -41.40 8.40 19.65
N PRO A 190 -40.10 8.09 19.40
CA PRO A 190 -39.27 8.45 18.23
C PRO A 190 -39.56 7.57 17.00
N GLY A 191 -39.26 8.06 15.79
CA GLY A 191 -39.48 7.31 14.55
C GLY A 191 -38.68 6.00 14.49
N ILE A 192 -39.11 5.05 13.67
CA ILE A 192 -38.42 3.77 13.47
C ILE A 192 -37.64 3.82 12.15
N TRP A 193 -36.38 3.40 12.18
CA TRP A 193 -35.58 3.18 10.99
C TRP A 193 -35.59 1.71 10.60
N ILE A 194 -35.92 1.43 9.34
CA ILE A 194 -35.73 0.11 8.74
C ILE A 194 -34.34 0.08 8.10
N PHE A 195 -33.55 -0.94 8.41
CA PHE A 195 -32.13 -1.08 8.03
C PHE A 195 -31.29 0.17 8.38
N PRO A 196 -31.01 0.43 9.67
CA PRO A 196 -30.22 1.58 10.09
C PRO A 196 -28.84 1.63 9.40
N ASN A 197 -28.17 0.48 9.30
CA ASN A 197 -26.80 0.32 8.79
C ASN A 197 -26.67 0.32 7.25
N LEU A 198 -27.77 0.55 6.51
CA LEU A 198 -27.76 0.47 5.04
C LEU A 198 -26.76 1.42 4.37
N TRP A 199 -26.47 2.55 5.03
CA TRP A 199 -25.57 3.60 4.56
C TRP A 199 -24.32 3.76 5.43
N GLU A 200 -24.08 2.82 6.35
CA GLU A 200 -22.85 2.81 7.15
C GLU A 200 -21.74 2.06 6.40
N ASP A 201 -20.48 2.36 6.73
CA ASP A 201 -19.28 1.72 6.16
C ASP A 201 -19.11 0.27 6.68
N VAL A 202 -20.13 -0.56 6.48
CA VAL A 202 -20.16 -1.97 6.89
C VAL A 202 -20.34 -2.87 5.66
N GLY A 203 -20.02 -4.16 5.80
CA GLY A 203 -20.17 -5.09 4.70
C GLY A 203 -21.62 -5.24 4.25
N VAL A 204 -21.85 -5.64 3.00
CA VAL A 204 -23.20 -5.74 2.40
C VAL A 204 -24.19 -6.53 3.27
N ILE A 205 -23.74 -7.61 3.92
CA ILE A 205 -24.60 -8.44 4.78
C ILE A 205 -24.92 -7.72 6.10
N GLU A 206 -23.94 -7.04 6.68
CA GLU A 206 -24.08 -6.29 7.93
C GLU A 206 -24.93 -5.03 7.74
N SER A 207 -25.01 -4.49 6.52
CA SER A 207 -25.92 -3.39 6.19
C SER A 207 -27.40 -3.74 6.38
N PHE A 208 -27.77 -5.02 6.27
CA PHE A 208 -29.16 -5.49 6.41
C PHE A 208 -29.52 -6.01 7.80
N ILE A 209 -28.59 -5.94 8.77
CA ILE A 209 -28.80 -6.42 10.13
C ILE A 209 -28.36 -5.31 11.10
N PRO A 210 -29.22 -4.84 12.03
CA PRO A 210 -30.58 -5.29 12.33
C PRO A 210 -31.63 -4.81 11.29
N LEU A 211 -32.78 -5.50 11.23
CA LEU A 211 -33.87 -5.17 10.30
C LEU A 211 -34.50 -3.79 10.61
N TRP A 212 -34.56 -3.42 11.89
CA TRP A 212 -35.08 -2.13 12.34
C TRP A 212 -34.43 -1.71 13.66
N ASP A 213 -34.35 -0.40 13.92
CA ASP A 213 -33.99 0.19 15.21
C ASP A 213 -34.74 1.51 15.43
N TRP A 214 -34.89 1.91 16.69
CA TRP A 214 -35.47 3.21 17.03
C TRP A 214 -34.50 4.34 16.73
N ASP A 215 -35.03 5.48 16.30
CA ASP A 215 -34.26 6.72 16.11
C ASP A 215 -33.83 7.29 17.46
N LYS A 216 -32.65 6.86 17.93
CA LYS A 216 -32.07 7.31 19.20
C LYS A 216 -31.49 8.71 18.98
N PRO A 217 -31.85 9.72 19.78
CA PRO A 217 -31.17 11.01 19.72
C PRO A 217 -29.68 10.79 20.02
N ALA A 218 -28.80 11.35 19.18
CA ALA A 218 -27.36 11.11 19.24
C ALA A 218 -26.83 11.26 20.67
N ALA A 219 -26.47 10.14 21.30
CA ALA A 219 -25.76 10.15 22.56
C ALA A 219 -24.36 10.68 22.27
N VAL A 220 -24.04 11.86 22.80
CA VAL A 220 -22.68 12.42 22.80
C VAL A 220 -21.77 11.37 23.44
N THR A 221 -20.95 10.70 22.65
CA THR A 221 -20.17 9.55 23.10
C THR A 221 -19.04 10.02 24.01
N ALA A 222 -19.20 9.78 25.31
CA ALA A 222 -18.12 9.71 26.28
C ALA A 222 -17.23 8.49 25.95
N SER A 223 -16.39 8.62 24.91
CA SER A 223 -15.32 7.67 24.59
C SER A 223 -14.09 8.45 24.08
N SER A 224 -13.61 9.38 24.90
CA SER A 224 -12.28 9.97 24.78
C SER A 224 -11.82 10.43 26.16
N ALA A 225 -11.66 9.49 27.09
CA ALA A 225 -10.97 9.72 28.36
C ALA A 225 -10.23 8.45 28.78
N LYS A 226 -9.22 8.08 27.99
CA LYS A 226 -8.10 7.27 28.51
C LYS A 226 -6.80 7.92 28.05
N THR A 227 -6.31 8.84 28.87
CA THR A 227 -4.88 9.18 28.93
C THR A 227 -4.55 9.52 30.37
N THR A 228 -3.77 8.66 31.01
CA THR A 228 -2.93 8.94 32.18
C THR A 228 -1.61 8.24 31.84
N PRO A 229 -0.41 8.77 32.14
CA PRO A 229 -0.08 9.70 33.23
C PRO A 229 0.90 10.85 32.86
N THR A 230 0.95 11.91 33.65
CA THR A 230 2.21 12.64 33.91
C THR A 230 2.15 13.23 35.32
N THR A 231 2.91 12.60 36.21
CA THR A 231 3.43 13.22 37.43
C THR A 231 4.55 14.17 37.00
N GLU A 232 4.40 15.46 37.25
CA GLU A 232 5.55 16.32 37.58
C GLU A 232 5.10 17.51 38.44
N GLU A 233 5.84 17.67 39.52
CA GLU A 233 5.69 18.54 40.66
C GLU A 233 6.43 19.86 40.41
N ARG A 234 5.78 21.04 40.58
CA ARG A 234 6.32 22.20 41.31
C ARG A 234 5.45 23.48 41.20
N LYS A 235 5.19 24.02 42.40
CA LYS A 235 5.35 25.42 42.89
C LYS A 235 4.09 26.23 43.24
N ASN A 236 4.13 26.68 44.51
CA ASN A 236 3.40 27.77 45.19
C ASN A 236 2.05 27.38 45.83
N ASP A 237 2.08 26.89 47.07
CA ASP A 237 2.07 27.68 48.32
C ASP A 237 2.72 26.91 49.47
#